data_AF-A0A9D1LX13-F1
#
_entry.id   AF-A0A9D1LX13-F1
#
_cell.length_a   1.000
_cell.length_b   1.000
_cell.length_c   1.000
_cell.angle_alpha   90.00
_cell.angle_beta   90.00
_cell.angle_gamma   90.00
#
_symmetry.space_group_name_H-M   'P 1'
#
loop_
_entity.id
_entity.type
_entity.pdbx_description
1 polymer ?
#
loop_
_entity_poly.entity_id
_entity_poly.type
_entity_poly.pdbx_seq_one_letter_code
_entity_poly.pdbx_strand_id
1 'polypeptide(L)'
;GKMDERGRFTACYTKKAQPDFKGVIWNGRAICFEAKATADKSFSLKNISTEQSMYLERFARCGGIAFVLISISGDIYILTAKRLIDMLNDCKRSVSRKDFSENETVLRKGGFVDFLNVLK
;
A
#
# COMPACT_ATOMS: atom_id res chain seq x y z
N GLY A 1 15.17 9.71 21.03
CA GLY A 1 15.05 9.77 22.50
C GLY A 1 16.10 8.87 23.10
N LYS A 2 16.51 9.10 24.36
CA LYS A 2 17.31 8.10 25.10
C LYS A 2 16.45 6.85 25.33
N MET A 3 17.08 5.68 25.22
CA MET A 3 16.49 4.38 25.52
C MET A 3 16.29 4.26 27.03
N ASP A 4 15.15 3.73 27.48
CA ASP A 4 14.94 3.46 28.90
C ASP A 4 15.66 2.17 29.36
N GLU A 5 15.80 1.99 30.66
CA GLU A 5 16.50 0.84 31.28
C GLU A 5 15.86 -0.52 30.99
N ARG A 6 14.67 -0.53 30.34
CA ARG A 6 13.95 -1.74 29.90
C ARG A 6 14.03 -1.94 28.39
N GLY A 7 14.88 -1.18 27.71
CA GLY A 7 15.10 -1.26 26.27
C GLY A 7 13.96 -0.66 25.42
N ARG A 8 13.10 0.19 26.00
CA ARG A 8 12.00 0.83 25.28
C ARG A 8 12.45 2.18 24.74
N PHE A 9 12.05 2.47 23.51
CA PHE A 9 12.35 3.72 22.82
C PHE A 9 11.08 4.55 22.65
N THR A 10 11.08 5.77 23.19
CA THR A 10 10.01 6.75 22.95
C THR A 10 10.32 7.49 21.65
N ALA A 11 9.64 7.10 20.56
CA ALA A 11 9.73 7.76 19.27
C ALA A 11 8.61 8.81 19.13
N CYS A 12 9.00 10.07 18.94
CA CYS A 12 8.10 11.07 18.35
C CYS A 12 8.28 10.99 16.83
N TYR A 13 7.27 10.46 16.11
CA TYR A 13 7.28 10.44 14.65
C TYR A 13 7.10 11.87 14.11
N THR A 14 8.22 12.57 13.90
CA THR A 14 8.22 13.88 13.26
C THR A 14 8.58 13.73 11.76
N LYS A 15 7.55 13.91 10.92
CA LYS A 15 7.56 14.22 9.47
C LYS A 15 7.76 13.13 8.39
N LYS A 16 6.85 13.26 7.40
CA LYS A 16 6.86 12.89 5.96
C LYS A 16 7.41 11.50 5.60
N ALA A 17 6.55 10.50 5.65
CA ALA A 17 6.84 9.18 5.10
C ALA A 17 6.77 9.23 3.56
N GLN A 18 7.91 8.95 2.90
CA GLN A 18 7.90 8.44 1.53
C GLN A 18 7.21 7.07 1.54
N PRO A 19 6.68 6.58 0.40
CA PRO A 19 6.10 5.25 0.35
C PRO A 19 7.11 4.20 0.82
N ASP A 20 6.60 3.17 1.49
CA ASP A 20 7.41 2.18 2.20
C ASP A 20 8.38 1.40 1.29
N PHE A 21 8.09 1.27 -0.02
CA PHE A 21 8.96 0.57 -0.97
C PHE A 21 9.10 1.27 -2.33
N LYS A 22 10.34 1.29 -2.86
CA LYS A 22 10.68 1.71 -4.23
C LYS A 22 11.75 0.78 -4.83
N GLY A 23 11.61 0.41 -6.10
CA GLY A 23 12.55 -0.47 -6.78
C GLY A 23 12.37 -0.50 -8.29
N VAL A 24 13.06 -1.41 -8.97
CA VAL A 24 12.92 -1.69 -10.40
C VAL A 24 12.67 -3.18 -10.57
N ILE A 25 11.62 -3.56 -11.31
CA ILE A 25 11.31 -4.97 -11.59
C ILE A 25 12.04 -5.45 -12.85
N TRP A 26 12.06 -6.77 -13.06
CA TRP A 26 12.53 -7.38 -14.29
C TRP A 26 11.86 -6.73 -15.51
N ASN A 27 12.65 -6.40 -16.54
CA ASN A 27 12.28 -5.53 -17.68
C ASN A 27 12.37 -4.01 -17.45
N GLY A 28 13.06 -3.55 -16.39
CA GLY A 28 13.46 -2.14 -16.23
C GLY A 28 12.35 -1.18 -15.80
N ARG A 29 11.16 -1.69 -15.46
CA ARG A 29 10.04 -0.86 -15.01
C ARG A 29 10.21 -0.48 -13.55
N ALA A 30 10.10 0.81 -13.25
CA ALA A 30 10.13 1.30 -11.88
C ALA A 30 8.84 0.90 -11.14
N ILE A 31 8.96 0.49 -9.89
CA ILE A 31 7.84 0.10 -9.01
C ILE A 31 7.92 0.89 -7.70
N CYS A 32 6.78 1.35 -7.21
CA CYS A 32 6.67 2.02 -5.92
C CYS A 32 5.35 1.63 -5.27
N PHE A 33 5.35 1.22 -4.00
CA PHE A 33 4.11 0.90 -3.31
C PHE A 33 4.16 1.21 -1.82
N GLU A 34 2.96 1.33 -1.26
CA GLU A 34 2.70 1.45 0.17
C GLU A 34 2.11 0.13 0.68
N ALA A 35 2.46 -0.31 1.90
CA ALA A 35 1.89 -1.53 2.48
C ALA A 35 1.10 -1.21 3.75
N LYS A 36 -0.20 -1.54 3.77
CA LYS A 36 -1.07 -1.32 4.94
C LYS A 36 -1.82 -2.60 5.30
N ALA A 37 -2.10 -2.77 6.58
CA ALA A 37 -2.84 -3.92 7.08
C ALA A 37 -3.89 -3.49 8.10
N THR A 38 -4.99 -4.24 8.11
CA THR A 38 -6.01 -4.20 9.15
C THR A 38 -6.47 -5.61 9.50
N ALA A 39 -6.77 -5.84 10.77
CA ALA A 39 -7.43 -7.07 11.22
C ALA A 39 -8.95 -7.02 10.97
N ASP A 40 -9.51 -5.82 10.75
CA ASP A 40 -10.94 -5.61 10.51
C ASP A 40 -11.39 -6.07 9.13
N LYS A 41 -12.71 -6.25 8.97
CA LYS A 41 -13.35 -6.67 7.71
C LYS A 41 -13.31 -5.60 6.61
N SER A 42 -12.89 -4.37 6.95
CA SER A 42 -12.74 -3.25 6.02
C SER A 42 -11.54 -2.39 6.41
N PHE A 43 -10.96 -1.74 5.41
CA PHE A 43 -9.83 -0.83 5.53
C PHE A 43 -10.28 0.61 5.25
N SER A 44 -10.00 1.52 6.18
CA SER A 44 -10.28 2.96 6.01
C SER A 44 -9.27 3.59 5.06
N LEU A 45 -9.73 4.23 3.98
CA LEU A 45 -8.86 4.92 3.02
C LEU A 45 -8.14 6.12 3.64
N LYS A 46 -8.64 6.67 4.76
CA LYS A 46 -7.95 7.72 5.53
C LYS A 46 -6.62 7.26 6.12
N ASN A 47 -6.38 5.95 6.21
CA ASN A 47 -5.11 5.38 6.67
C ASN A 47 -4.00 5.52 5.62
N ILE A 48 -4.32 5.96 4.40
CA ILE A 48 -3.37 6.38 3.37
C ILE A 48 -3.38 7.92 3.38
N SER A 49 -2.24 8.54 3.65
CA SER A 49 -2.17 10.00 3.73
C SER A 49 -2.31 10.64 2.33
N THR A 50 -2.76 11.90 2.29
CA THR A 50 -2.85 12.66 1.04
C THR A 50 -1.49 12.77 0.33
N GLU A 51 -0.39 12.91 1.09
CA GLU A 51 0.94 12.92 0.50
C GLU A 51 1.32 11.58 -0.12
N GLN A 52 0.93 10.46 0.51
CA GLN A 52 1.19 9.12 -0.02
C GLN A 52 0.40 8.90 -1.32
N SER A 53 -0.89 9.24 -1.34
CA SER A 53 -1.72 9.09 -2.55
C SER A 53 -1.20 9.98 -3.69
N MET A 54 -0.86 11.24 -3.42
CA MET A 54 -0.26 12.14 -4.42
C MET A 54 1.09 11.64 -4.94
N TYR A 55 1.92 11.03 -4.09
CA TYR A 55 3.19 10.46 -4.53
C TYR A 55 2.98 9.28 -5.48
N LEU A 56 2.10 8.33 -5.09
CA LEU A 56 1.78 7.16 -5.92
C LEU A 56 1.18 7.56 -7.27
N GLU A 57 0.29 8.57 -7.28
CA GLU A 57 -0.28 9.13 -8.51
C GLU A 57 0.81 9.71 -9.42
N ARG A 58 1.69 10.56 -8.88
CA ARG A 58 2.79 11.16 -9.64
C ARG A 58 3.74 10.10 -10.21
N PHE A 59 4.06 9.08 -9.41
CA PHE A 59 4.90 7.97 -9.85
C PHE A 59 4.26 7.20 -11.01
N ALA A 60 2.95 6.91 -10.92
CA ALA A 60 2.18 6.28 -12.00
C ALA A 60 2.17 7.15 -13.27
N ARG A 61 2.00 8.47 -13.13
CA ARG A 61 2.05 9.42 -14.25
C ARG A 61 3.40 9.47 -14.95
N CYS A 62 4.49 9.12 -14.28
CA CYS A 62 5.82 8.99 -14.87
C CYS A 62 6.06 7.64 -15.56
N GLY A 63 5.04 6.79 -15.69
CA GLY A 63 5.14 5.47 -16.34
C GLY A 63 5.62 4.35 -15.42
N GLY A 64 5.78 4.64 -14.12
CA GLY A 64 6.10 3.62 -13.11
C GLY A 64 4.85 2.86 -12.65
N ILE A 65 5.05 1.66 -12.11
CA ILE A 65 3.99 0.88 -11.48
C ILE A 65 3.81 1.38 -10.05
N ALA A 66 2.62 1.90 -9.70
CA ALA A 66 2.31 2.33 -8.34
C ALA A 66 0.97 1.79 -7.82
N PHE A 67 0.98 1.33 -6.57
CA PHE A 67 -0.18 0.75 -5.89
C PHE A 67 -0.04 0.77 -4.36
N VAL A 68 -1.10 0.37 -3.67
CA VAL A 68 -1.11 0.05 -2.24
C VAL A 68 -1.36 -1.45 -2.09
N LEU A 69 -0.50 -2.12 -1.33
CA LEU A 69 -0.68 -3.50 -0.90
C LEU A 69 -1.47 -3.49 0.41
N ILE A 70 -2.72 -3.98 0.38
CA ILE A 70 -3.65 -3.89 1.51
C ILE A 70 -3.96 -5.29 2.03
N SER A 71 -3.69 -5.54 3.31
CA SER A 71 -4.16 -6.74 4.02
C SER A 71 -5.46 -6.45 4.77
N ILE A 72 -6.55 -7.17 4.47
CA ILE A 72 -7.86 -7.04 5.14
C ILE A 72 -8.24 -8.37 5.79
N SER A 73 -8.19 -8.43 7.12
CA SER A 73 -8.42 -9.66 7.89
C SER A 73 -7.57 -10.84 7.38
N GLY A 74 -6.31 -10.59 6.99
CA GLY A 74 -5.35 -11.61 6.56
C GLY A 74 -5.26 -11.87 5.05
N ASP A 75 -6.28 -11.51 4.28
CA ASP A 75 -6.28 -11.57 2.81
C ASP A 75 -5.58 -10.34 2.22
N ILE A 76 -4.80 -10.51 1.17
CA ILE A 76 -3.93 -9.46 0.62
C ILE A 76 -4.41 -9.05 -0.77
N TYR A 77 -4.44 -7.74 -1.01
CA TYR A 77 -4.95 -7.15 -2.25
C TYR A 77 -4.02 -6.06 -2.77
N ILE A 78 -4.05 -5.85 -4.09
CA ILE A 78 -3.44 -4.69 -4.75
C ILE A 78 -4.53 -3.68 -5.09
N LEU A 79 -4.38 -2.46 -4.57
CA LEU A 79 -5.16 -1.29 -4.99
C LEU A 79 -4.26 -0.38 -5.83
N THR A 80 -4.47 -0.34 -7.14
CA THR A 80 -3.65 0.51 -8.04
C THR A 80 -3.78 1.99 -7.67
N ALA A 81 -2.73 2.78 -7.93
CA ALA A 81 -2.74 4.21 -7.67
C ALA A 81 -3.93 4.89 -8.36
N LYS A 82 -4.23 4.49 -9.61
CA LYS A 82 -5.41 4.97 -10.34
C LYS A 82 -6.71 4.71 -9.57
N ARG A 83 -6.98 3.45 -9.19
CA ARG A 83 -8.20 3.09 -8.44
C ARG A 83 -8.28 3.82 -7.10
N LEU A 84 -7.15 3.98 -6.40
CA LEU A 84 -7.12 4.73 -5.15
C LEU A 84 -7.58 6.18 -5.38
N ILE A 85 -7.05 6.87 -6.40
CA ILE A 85 -7.43 8.25 -6.71
C ILE A 85 -8.89 8.34 -7.14
N ASP A 86 -9.37 7.43 -7.99
CA ASP A 86 -10.77 7.36 -8.42
C ASP A 86 -11.70 7.22 -7.19
N MET A 87 -11.39 6.29 -6.28
CA MET A 87 -12.16 6.09 -5.04
C MET A 87 -12.15 7.31 -4.12
N LEU A 88 -11.02 8.01 -4.00
CA LEU A 88 -10.92 9.22 -3.18
C LEU A 88 -11.72 10.38 -3.78
N ASN A 89 -11.70 10.53 -5.10
CA ASN A 89 -12.51 11.53 -5.81
C ASN A 89 -14.01 11.25 -5.66
N ASP A 90 -14.41 9.98 -5.68
CA ASP A 90 -15.78 9.54 -5.40
C ASP A 90 -16.16 9.60 -3.90
N CYS A 91 -15.30 10.20 -3.06
CA CYS A 91 -15.51 10.35 -1.63
C CYS A 91 -15.72 9.02 -0.87
N LYS A 92 -15.23 7.90 -1.43
CA LYS A 92 -15.27 6.59 -0.78
C LYS A 92 -14.38 6.63 0.46
N ARG A 93 -14.89 6.08 1.57
CA ARG A 93 -14.21 6.18 2.88
C ARG A 93 -13.46 4.92 3.27
N SER A 94 -13.87 3.77 2.75
CA SER A 94 -13.30 2.47 3.08
C SER A 94 -13.48 1.48 1.94
N VAL A 95 -12.66 0.43 1.97
CA VAL A 95 -12.74 -0.73 1.09
C VAL A 95 -12.85 -2.00 1.92
N SER A 96 -13.54 -2.98 1.40
CA SER A 96 -13.72 -4.32 1.96
C SER A 96 -13.24 -5.36 0.96
N ARG A 97 -13.18 -6.62 1.37
CA ARG A 97 -12.82 -7.73 0.47
C ARG A 97 -13.67 -7.78 -0.81
N LYS A 98 -14.92 -7.32 -0.75
CA LYS A 98 -15.86 -7.32 -1.90
C LYS A 98 -15.52 -6.26 -2.96
N ASP A 99 -14.69 -5.27 -2.61
CA ASP A 99 -14.27 -4.21 -3.52
C ASP A 99 -13.08 -4.63 -4.41
N PHE A 100 -12.56 -5.85 -4.25
CA PHE A 100 -11.43 -6.37 -5.00
C PHE A 100 -11.85 -7.57 -5.85
N SER A 101 -11.34 -7.62 -7.07
CA SER A 101 -11.50 -8.77 -7.97
C SER A 101 -10.47 -9.86 -7.67
N GLU A 102 -10.66 -11.05 -8.24
CA GLU A 102 -9.69 -12.14 -8.15
C GLU A 102 -8.30 -11.74 -8.68
N ASN A 103 -8.27 -10.96 -9.77
CA ASN A 103 -7.04 -10.45 -10.37
C ASN A 103 -6.30 -9.46 -9.47
N GLU A 104 -6.95 -8.90 -8.45
CA GLU A 104 -6.33 -7.97 -7.50
C GLU A 104 -5.98 -8.67 -6.19
N THR A 105 -6.35 -9.94 -6.04
CA THR A 105 -6.04 -10.76 -4.87
C THR A 105 -4.64 -11.34 -5.00
N VAL A 106 -3.80 -11.10 -4.00
CA VAL A 106 -2.41 -11.57 -3.99
C VAL A 106 -2.31 -12.86 -3.20
N LEU A 107 -1.85 -13.92 -3.87
CA LEU A 107 -1.61 -15.21 -3.23
C LEU A 107 -0.32 -15.18 -2.40
N ARG A 108 -0.39 -15.78 -1.21
CA ARG A 108 0.80 -16.11 -0.43
C ARG A 108 1.41 -17.40 -0.98
N LYS A 109 2.70 -17.40 -1.28
CA LYS A 109 3.45 -18.61 -1.65
C LYS A 109 4.67 -18.72 -0.75
N GLY A 110 4.83 -19.88 -0.09
CA GLY A 110 6.06 -20.19 0.64
C GLY A 110 6.53 -19.14 1.66
N GLY A 111 5.61 -18.43 2.32
CA GLY A 111 5.95 -17.41 3.33
C GLY A 111 6.15 -15.98 2.80
N PHE A 112 6.08 -15.75 1.48
CA PHE A 112 6.15 -14.42 0.88
C PHE A 112 4.90 -14.06 0.08
N VAL A 113 4.74 -12.77 -0.19
CA VAL A 113 3.61 -12.18 -0.93
C VAL A 113 4.02 -12.01 -2.39
N ASP A 114 3.38 -12.75 -3.29
CA ASP A 114 3.73 -12.82 -4.71
C ASP A 114 2.98 -11.75 -5.52
N PHE A 115 3.21 -10.47 -5.20
CA PHE A 115 2.56 -9.35 -5.88
C PHE A 115 3.03 -9.17 -7.33
N LEU A 116 4.22 -9.69 -7.69
CA LEU A 116 4.74 -9.59 -9.06
C LEU A 116 3.90 -10.38 -10.06
N ASN A 117 3.29 -11.50 -9.65
CA ASN A 117 2.41 -12.26 -10.54
C ASN A 117 1.11 -11.52 -10.87
N VAL A 118 0.69 -10.57 -10.03
CA VAL A 118 -0.48 -9.72 -10.29
C VAL A 118 -0.16 -8.56 -11.24
N LEU A 119 1.10 -8.13 -11.31
CA LEU A 119 1.55 -6.99 -12.10
C LEU A 119 1.95 -7.34 -13.55
N LYS A 120 1.66 -8.57 -13.99
CA LYS A 120 1.96 -9.07 -15.35
C LYS A 120 1.07 -8.43 -16.40
#